data_AF-A0AAW4PL00-F1
#
_entry.id   AF-A0AAW4PL00-F1
#
_cell.length_a   1.000
_cell.length_b   1.000
_cell.length_c   1.000
_cell.angle_alpha   90.00
_cell.angle_beta   90.00
_cell.angle_gamma   90.00
#
_symmetry.space_group_name_H-M   'P 1'
#
loop_
_entity.id
_entity.type
_entity.pdbx_description
1 polymer ?
#
loop_
_entity_poly.entity_id
_entity_poly.type
_entity_poly.pdbx_seq_one_letter_code
_entity_poly.pdbx_strand_id
1 'polypeptide(L)'
;MGVVFHAGANLMPFVGALYGWPTVVGGWVVHLLNSVLAGIVFSIIVSHPWVSEQTANVRECVAAGVVYAAAIGLLSTGVLLPVSMQALGVQTFPEPLVPLPGLLGTFLVVVSVGVAHVVYGVLLGATYATVQGRLRAGVETAESMP
;
A
#
# COMPACT_ATOMS: atom_id res chain seq x y z
N MET A 1 2.73 -5.74 4.48
CA MET A 1 2.64 -4.31 4.88
C MET A 1 1.87 -4.12 6.18
N GLY A 2 0.67 -4.68 6.35
CA GLY A 2 -0.13 -4.46 7.57
C GLY A 2 0.57 -4.84 8.89
N VAL A 3 1.41 -5.89 8.89
CA VAL A 3 2.18 -6.29 10.09
C VAL A 3 3.22 -5.22 10.45
N VAL A 4 3.92 -4.68 9.46
CA VAL A 4 4.90 -3.58 9.64
C VAL A 4 4.19 -2.33 10.19
N PHE A 5 3.01 -2.02 9.65
CA PHE A 5 2.18 -0.92 10.12
C PHE A 5 1.68 -1.08 11.55
N HIS A 6 1.23 -2.29 11.90
CA HIS A 6 0.70 -2.57 13.22
C HIS A 6 1.81 -2.58 14.26
N ALA A 7 2.93 -3.25 13.98
CA ALA A 7 4.07 -3.37 14.89
C ALA A 7 4.80 -2.02 15.09
N GLY A 8 4.98 -1.25 14.03
CA GLY A 8 5.81 -0.05 14.06
C GLY A 8 5.08 1.25 14.39
N ALA A 9 3.76 1.33 14.14
CA ALA A 9 3.02 2.58 14.24
C ALA A 9 1.63 2.46 14.91
N ASN A 10 1.22 1.25 15.31
CA ASN A 10 -0.08 0.99 15.95
C ASN A 10 -1.29 1.64 15.23
N LEU A 11 -1.24 1.76 13.90
CA LEU A 11 -2.25 2.53 13.15
C LEU A 11 -3.58 1.79 12.98
N MET A 12 -3.65 0.49 13.26
CA MET A 12 -4.85 -0.32 12.93
C MET A 12 -6.12 0.17 13.65
N PRO A 13 -6.13 0.43 14.98
CA PRO A 13 -7.32 0.98 15.64
C PRO A 13 -7.76 2.32 15.03
N PHE A 14 -6.80 3.20 14.68
CA PHE A 14 -7.09 4.48 14.05
C PHE A 14 -7.69 4.31 12.65
N VAL A 15 -7.13 3.43 11.82
CA VAL A 15 -7.68 3.09 10.49
C VAL A 15 -9.10 2.56 10.61
N GLY A 16 -9.37 1.71 11.60
CA GLY A 16 -10.72 1.20 11.86
C GLY A 16 -11.70 2.30 12.29
N ALA A 17 -11.24 3.28 13.08
CA ALA A 17 -12.06 4.41 13.51
C ALA A 17 -12.59 5.26 12.34
N LEU A 18 -11.82 5.37 11.24
CA LEU A 18 -12.26 6.09 10.03
C LEU A 18 -13.51 5.50 9.38
N TYR A 19 -13.80 4.23 9.67
CA TYR A 19 -14.94 3.50 9.12
C TYR A 19 -15.96 3.13 10.22
N GLY A 20 -15.87 3.78 11.38
CA GLY A 20 -16.78 3.53 12.50
C GLY A 20 -16.54 2.22 13.24
N TRP A 21 -15.41 1.54 12.99
CA TRP A 21 -15.06 0.27 13.62
C TRP A 21 -13.68 0.35 14.32
N PRO A 22 -13.58 1.06 15.47
CA PRO A 22 -12.32 1.42 16.13
C PRO A 22 -11.67 0.24 16.88
N THR A 23 -11.45 -0.86 16.18
CA THR A 23 -10.80 -2.07 16.69
C THR A 23 -9.61 -2.42 15.81
N VAL A 24 -8.65 -3.18 16.36
CA VAL A 24 -7.51 -3.70 15.57
C VAL A 24 -8.01 -4.51 14.37
N VAL A 25 -9.01 -5.37 14.58
CA VAL A 25 -9.61 -6.20 13.52
C VAL A 25 -10.26 -5.34 12.44
N GLY A 26 -11.07 -4.34 12.83
CA GLY A 26 -11.70 -3.41 11.89
C GLY A 26 -10.66 -2.66 11.04
N GLY A 27 -9.59 -2.20 11.67
CA GLY A 27 -8.45 -1.59 10.99
C GLY A 27 -7.79 -2.49 9.95
N TRP A 28 -7.55 -3.75 10.30
CA TRP A 28 -7.00 -4.74 9.39
C TRP A 28 -7.90 -5.02 8.19
N VAL A 29 -9.21 -5.20 8.42
CA VAL A 29 -10.19 -5.43 7.35
C VAL A 29 -10.17 -4.27 6.36
N VAL A 30 -10.29 -3.05 6.87
CA VAL A 30 -10.26 -1.82 6.07
C VAL A 30 -8.93 -1.66 5.33
N HIS A 31 -7.80 -1.90 6.01
CA HIS A 31 -6.48 -1.76 5.40
C HIS A 31 -6.27 -2.75 4.25
N LEU A 32 -6.72 -4.00 4.41
CA LEU A 32 -6.66 -5.01 3.36
C LEU A 32 -7.58 -4.65 2.19
N LEU A 33 -8.80 -4.19 2.46
CA LEU A 33 -9.72 -3.73 1.43
C LEU A 33 -9.12 -2.59 0.60
N ASN A 34 -8.60 -1.55 1.28
CA ASN A 34 -7.94 -0.42 0.63
C ASN A 34 -6.71 -0.86 -0.18
N SER A 35 -5.97 -1.86 0.31
CA SER A 35 -4.84 -2.44 -0.43
C SER A 35 -5.30 -3.13 -1.72
N VAL A 36 -6.39 -3.89 -1.68
CA VAL A 36 -6.96 -4.51 -2.89
C VAL A 36 -7.42 -3.45 -3.88
N LEU A 37 -8.14 -2.43 -3.42
CA LEU A 37 -8.60 -1.32 -4.28
C LEU A 37 -7.42 -0.59 -4.92
N ALA A 38 -6.38 -0.29 -4.15
CA ALA A 38 -5.15 0.30 -4.67
C ALA A 38 -4.47 -0.62 -5.69
N GLY A 39 -4.44 -1.93 -5.46
CA GLY A 39 -3.87 -2.90 -6.41
C GLY A 39 -4.63 -2.94 -7.73
N ILE A 40 -5.97 -2.84 -7.69
CA ILE A 40 -6.81 -2.75 -8.89
C ILE A 40 -6.50 -1.46 -9.65
N VAL A 41 -6.46 -0.31 -8.96
CA VAL A 41 -6.12 0.98 -9.58
C VAL A 41 -4.73 0.94 -10.22
N PHE A 42 -3.74 0.37 -9.53
CA PHE A 42 -2.41 0.16 -10.09
C PHE A 42 -2.46 -0.66 -11.38
N SER A 43 -3.17 -1.80 -11.38
CA SER A 43 -3.27 -2.65 -12.56
C SER A 43 -3.93 -1.92 -13.75
N ILE A 44 -4.92 -1.05 -13.50
CA ILE A 44 -5.56 -0.25 -14.54
C ILE A 44 -4.57 0.76 -15.12
N ILE A 45 -3.84 1.47 -14.24
CA ILE A 45 -2.84 2.48 -14.65
C ILE A 45 -1.74 1.83 -15.49
N VAL A 46 -1.16 0.73 -15.02
CA VAL A 46 -0.02 0.09 -15.68
C VAL A 46 -0.43 -0.63 -16.97
N SER A 47 -1.68 -1.07 -17.07
CA SER A 47 -2.20 -1.67 -18.30
C SER A 47 -2.53 -0.62 -19.39
N HIS A 48 -2.45 0.67 -19.07
CA HIS A 48 -2.65 1.73 -20.07
C HIS A 48 -1.49 1.74 -21.08
N PRO A 49 -1.74 1.89 -22.39
CA PRO A 49 -0.70 1.78 -23.43
C PRO A 49 0.57 2.58 -23.14
N TRP A 50 0.44 3.86 -22.77
CA TRP A 50 1.56 4.76 -22.47
C TRP A 50 2.43 4.33 -21.29
N VAL A 51 1.86 3.62 -20.32
CA VAL A 51 2.58 3.14 -19.13
C VAL A 51 3.12 1.74 -19.39
N SER A 52 2.37 0.91 -20.13
CA SER A 52 2.74 -0.46 -20.42
C SER A 52 4.07 -0.59 -21.17
N GLU A 53 4.42 0.39 -22.00
CA GLU A 53 5.72 0.48 -22.68
C GLU A 53 6.89 0.67 -21.69
N GLN A 54 6.63 1.34 -20.57
CA GLN A 54 7.61 1.63 -19.51
C GLN A 54 7.66 0.53 -18.44
N THR A 55 6.78 -0.47 -18.54
CA THR A 55 6.69 -1.62 -17.63
C THR A 55 6.75 -2.94 -18.41
N ALA A 56 7.77 -3.06 -19.27
CA ALA A 56 7.95 -4.20 -20.15
C ALA A 56 8.61 -5.39 -19.42
N ASN A 57 9.38 -5.14 -18.37
CA ASN A 57 10.05 -6.18 -17.58
C ASN A 57 9.74 -6.12 -16.07
N VAL A 58 10.09 -7.19 -15.36
CA VAL A 58 9.81 -7.35 -13.92
C VAL A 58 10.37 -6.19 -13.09
N ARG A 59 11.59 -5.72 -13.41
CA ARG A 59 12.24 -4.63 -12.65
C ARG A 59 11.46 -3.33 -12.79
N GLU A 60 10.98 -3.03 -13.99
CA GLU A 60 10.15 -1.85 -14.26
C GLU A 60 8.79 -1.95 -13.57
N CYS A 61 8.13 -3.11 -13.61
CA CYS A 61 6.88 -3.32 -12.86
C CYS A 61 7.08 -3.13 -11.35
N VAL A 62 8.18 -3.62 -10.79
CA VAL A 62 8.54 -3.42 -9.37
C VAL A 62 8.81 -1.95 -9.09
N ALA A 63 9.57 -1.25 -9.93
CA ALA A 63 9.83 0.17 -9.77
C ALA A 63 8.54 0.99 -9.82
N ALA A 64 7.66 0.72 -10.78
CA ALA A 64 6.34 1.35 -10.88
C ALA A 64 5.50 1.08 -9.64
N GLY A 65 5.49 -0.16 -9.15
CA GLY A 65 4.81 -0.54 -7.90
C GLY A 65 5.33 0.24 -6.70
N VAL A 66 6.64 0.39 -6.55
CA VAL A 66 7.25 1.17 -5.46
C VAL A 66 6.90 2.66 -5.57
N VAL A 67 6.99 3.27 -6.75
CA VAL A 67 6.62 4.68 -6.96
C VAL A 67 5.15 4.90 -6.64
N TYR A 68 4.27 4.02 -7.12
CA TYR A 68 2.84 4.08 -6.84
C TYR A 68 2.53 3.95 -5.35
N ALA A 69 3.13 2.96 -4.68
CA ALA A 69 2.93 2.75 -3.25
C ALA A 69 3.52 3.91 -2.41
N ALA A 70 4.64 4.50 -2.82
CA ALA A 70 5.20 5.68 -2.18
C ALA A 70 4.25 6.88 -2.30
N ALA A 71 3.64 7.10 -3.47
CA ALA A 71 2.64 8.14 -3.67
C ALA A 71 1.41 7.93 -2.76
N ILE A 72 0.92 6.69 -2.64
CA ILE A 72 -0.15 6.35 -1.68
C ILE A 72 0.30 6.65 -0.24
N GLY A 73 1.51 6.27 0.14
CA GLY A 73 2.03 6.49 1.49
C GLY A 73 2.11 7.96 1.86
N LEU A 74 2.61 8.78 0.93
CA LEU A 74 2.68 10.23 1.08
C LEU A 74 1.29 10.86 1.14
N LEU A 75 0.37 10.48 0.25
CA LEU A 75 -0.99 11.02 0.25
C LEU A 75 -1.76 10.62 1.52
N SER A 76 -1.68 9.35 1.90
CA SER A 76 -2.40 8.83 3.06
C SER A 76 -1.87 9.41 4.37
N THR A 77 -0.55 9.51 4.53
CA THR A 77 0.06 9.96 5.79
C THR A 77 0.21 11.47 5.86
N GLY A 78 0.51 12.13 4.75
CA GLY A 78 0.74 13.57 4.69
C GLY A 78 -0.55 14.39 4.53
N VAL A 79 -1.62 13.80 4.00
CA VAL A 79 -2.88 14.52 3.74
C VAL A 79 -4.06 13.86 4.44
N LEU A 80 -4.34 12.58 4.13
CA LEU A 80 -5.55 11.94 4.66
C LEU A 80 -5.51 11.82 6.18
N LEU A 81 -4.39 11.41 6.76
CA LEU A 81 -4.23 11.25 8.20
C LEU A 81 -4.47 12.57 8.97
N PRO A 82 -3.84 13.71 8.63
CA PRO A 82 -4.17 15.00 9.25
C PRO A 82 -5.64 15.39 9.12
N VAL A 83 -6.23 15.24 7.93
CA VAL A 83 -7.64 15.56 7.68
C VAL A 83 -8.56 14.68 8.54
N SER A 84 -8.27 13.39 8.60
CA SER A 84 -8.99 12.42 9.41
C SER A 84 -8.87 12.69 10.90
N MET A 85 -7.69 13.05 11.40
CA MET A 85 -7.48 13.42 12.80
C MET A 85 -8.33 14.63 13.17
N GLN A 86 -8.35 15.67 12.32
CA GLN A 86 -9.22 16.82 12.53
C GLN A 86 -10.71 16.44 12.52
N ALA A 87 -11.13 15.61 11.57
CA ALA A 87 -12.53 15.16 11.49
C ALA A 87 -12.98 14.33 12.71
N LEU A 88 -12.06 13.55 13.30
CA LEU A 88 -12.32 12.72 14.48
C LEU A 88 -12.05 13.43 15.82
N GLY A 89 -11.58 14.69 15.80
CA GLY A 89 -11.22 15.43 17.01
C GLY A 89 -9.99 14.88 17.75
N VAL A 90 -9.13 14.14 17.06
CA VAL A 90 -7.93 13.51 17.62
C VAL A 90 -6.74 14.48 17.51
N GLN A 91 -6.16 14.84 18.66
CA GLN A 91 -5.09 15.85 18.74
C GLN A 91 -3.67 15.25 18.78
N THR A 92 -3.55 13.95 19.05
CA THR A 92 -2.27 13.25 19.14
C THR A 92 -2.19 12.16 18.09
N PHE A 93 -1.01 12.02 17.48
CA PHE A 93 -0.78 10.90 16.56
C PHE A 93 -0.94 9.57 17.29
N PRO A 94 -1.32 8.49 16.59
CA PRO A 94 -1.29 7.16 17.16
C PRO A 94 0.12 6.84 17.66
N GLU A 95 0.20 6.49 18.95
CA GLU A 95 1.46 6.14 19.59
C GLU A 95 1.94 4.75 19.11
N PRO A 96 3.23 4.59 18.77
CA PRO A 96 3.80 3.29 18.44
C PRO A 96 3.57 2.27 19.57
N LEU A 97 3.52 0.98 19.23
CA LEU A 97 3.44 -0.09 20.24
C LEU A 97 4.68 -0.12 21.15
N VAL A 98 5.83 0.32 20.64
CA VAL A 98 7.05 0.48 21.43
C VAL A 98 7.06 1.90 22.00
N PRO A 99 6.99 2.09 23.33
CA PRO A 99 6.96 3.42 23.91
C PRO A 99 8.32 4.09 23.72
N LEU A 100 8.39 5.02 22.76
CA LEU A 100 9.56 5.83 22.48
C LEU A 100 9.21 7.32 22.67
N PRO A 101 9.98 8.07 23.48
CA PRO A 101 9.64 9.46 23.77
C PRO A 101 9.87 10.37 22.56
N GLY A 102 8.93 11.30 22.34
CA GLY A 102 9.09 12.46 21.46
C GLY A 102 9.44 12.11 20.01
N LEU A 103 10.47 12.77 19.47
CA LEU A 103 10.86 12.67 18.06
C LEU A 103 11.23 11.24 17.60
N LEU A 104 11.72 10.39 18.51
CA LEU A 104 12.04 9.00 18.19
C LEU A 104 10.78 8.19 17.87
N GLY A 105 9.69 8.40 18.61
CA GLY A 105 8.40 7.78 18.34
C GLY A 105 7.84 8.22 16.99
N THR A 106 7.84 9.52 16.71
CA THR A 106 7.40 10.07 15.42
C THR A 106 8.24 9.54 14.25
N PHE A 107 9.56 9.47 14.41
CA PHE A 107 10.45 8.93 13.39
C PHE A 107 10.15 7.45 13.11
N LEU A 108 9.92 6.65 14.16
CA LEU A 108 9.56 5.24 14.00
C LEU A 108 8.26 5.06 13.22
N VAL A 109 7.25 5.91 13.45
CA VAL A 109 5.99 5.89 12.67
C VAL A 109 6.27 6.14 11.19
N VAL A 110 6.99 7.22 10.86
CA VAL A 110 7.27 7.62 9.47
C VAL A 110 8.08 6.55 8.74
N VAL A 111 9.12 6.01 9.38
CA VAL A 111 9.93 4.93 8.80
C VAL A 111 9.09 3.68 8.59
N SER A 112 8.26 3.30 9.57
CA SER A 112 7.38 2.13 9.48
C SER A 112 6.39 2.26 8.32
N VAL A 113 5.79 3.44 8.15
CA VAL A 113 4.92 3.77 7.01
C VAL A 113 5.67 3.62 5.69
N GLY A 114 6.87 4.20 5.59
CA GLY A 114 7.69 4.15 4.38
C GLY A 114 8.06 2.73 4.00
N VAL A 115 8.59 1.96 4.96
CA VAL A 115 8.95 0.55 4.76
C VAL A 115 7.73 -0.29 4.38
N ALA A 116 6.59 -0.08 5.04
CA ALA A 116 5.37 -0.81 4.72
C ALA A 116 4.92 -0.57 3.27
N HIS A 117 5.00 0.66 2.78
CA HIS A 117 4.66 1.00 1.39
C HIS A 117 5.69 0.50 0.38
N VAL A 118 6.98 0.55 0.69
CA VAL A 118 8.01 -0.06 -0.17
C VAL A 118 7.76 -1.56 -0.31
N VAL A 119 7.51 -2.27 0.80
CA VAL A 119 7.16 -3.69 0.79
C VAL A 119 5.90 -3.93 -0.04
N TYR A 120 4.89 -3.08 0.09
CA TYR A 120 3.68 -3.18 -0.73
C TYR A 120 3.98 -3.03 -2.22
N GLY A 121 4.70 -1.98 -2.60
CA GLY A 121 5.00 -1.68 -3.99
C GLY A 121 5.82 -2.78 -4.66
N VAL A 122 6.81 -3.34 -3.95
CA VAL A 122 7.58 -4.49 -4.44
C VAL A 122 6.67 -5.69 -4.69
N LEU A 123 5.83 -6.05 -3.70
CA LEU A 123 4.91 -7.19 -3.84
C LEU A 123 3.91 -6.98 -4.98
N LEU A 124 3.35 -5.77 -5.08
CA LEU A 124 2.36 -5.43 -6.10
C LEU A 124 2.96 -5.52 -7.51
N GLY A 125 4.11 -4.88 -7.73
CA GLY A 125 4.79 -4.90 -9.03
C GLY A 125 5.26 -6.30 -9.45
N ALA A 126 5.81 -7.07 -8.51
CA ALA A 126 6.22 -8.45 -8.77
C ALA A 126 5.02 -9.36 -9.08
N THR A 127 3.91 -9.19 -8.35
CA THR A 127 2.67 -9.94 -8.59
C THR A 127 2.10 -9.63 -9.97
N TYR A 128 2.01 -8.34 -10.33
CA TYR A 128 1.53 -7.91 -11.63
C TYR A 128 2.36 -8.50 -12.77
N ALA A 129 3.69 -8.39 -12.69
CA ALA A 129 4.59 -8.94 -13.71
C ALA A 129 4.43 -10.46 -13.87
N THR A 130 4.26 -11.18 -12.75
CA THR A 130 4.07 -12.64 -12.77
C THR A 130 2.75 -13.03 -13.43
N VAL A 131 1.65 -12.34 -13.09
CA VAL A 131 0.34 -12.60 -13.68
C VAL A 131 0.36 -12.29 -15.17
N GLN A 132 0.92 -11.15 -15.57
CA GLN A 132 0.96 -10.75 -16.98
C GLN A 132 1.83 -11.70 -17.82
N GLY A 133 2.96 -12.17 -17.29
CA GLY A 133 3.79 -13.18 -17.95
C GLY A 133 3.03 -14.48 -18.20
N ARG A 134 2.24 -14.95 -17.23
CA ARG A 134 1.39 -16.14 -17.38
C ARG A 134 0.29 -15.95 -18.43
N LEU A 135 -0.33 -14.78 -18.47
CA LEU A 135 -1.36 -14.46 -19.46
C LEU A 135 -0.79 -14.49 -20.89
N ARG A 136 0.41 -13.92 -21.10
CA ARG A 136 1.09 -13.94 -22.40
C ARG A 136 1.43 -15.36 -22.86
N ALA A 137 2.02 -16.17 -21.98
CA ALA A 137 2.36 -17.56 -22.30
C ALA A 137 1.12 -18.43 -22.62
N GLY A 138 0.00 -18.17 -21.94
CA GLY A 138 -1.27 -18.86 -22.20
C GLY A 138 -1.86 -18.54 -23.58
N VAL A 139 -1.75 -17.29 -24.02
CA VAL A 139 -2.19 -16.85 -25.36
C VAL A 139 -1.35 -17.51 -26.44
N GLU A 140 -0.02 -17.49 -26.31
CA GLU A 140 0.90 -18.13 -27.27
C GLU A 140 0.63 -19.63 -27.42
N THR A 141 0.32 -20.31 -26.31
CA THR A 141 -0.04 -21.74 -26.32
C THR A 141 -1.34 -21.97 -27.09
N ALA A 142 -2.36 -21.13 -26.88
CA ALA A 142 -3.65 -21.23 -27.56
C ALA A 142 -3.56 -20.98 -29.07
N GLU A 143 -2.73 -20.02 -29.51
CA GLU A 143 -2.50 -19.74 -30.93
C GLU A 143 -1.70 -20.84 -31.65
N SER A 144 -0.93 -21.66 -30.91
CA SER A 144 -0.15 -22.77 -31.46
C SER A 144 -0.90 -24.09 -31.63
N MET A 145 -2.16 -24.17 -31.17
CA MET A 145 -3.01 -25.35 -31.36
C MET A 145 -3.73 -25.27 -32.72
N PRO A 146 -3.55 -26.27 -33.61
CA PRO A 146 -4.12 -26.27 -34.96
C PRO A 146 -5.64 -26.49 -35.01
#